data_AF-A0A150UPA7-F1
#
_entry.id   AF-A0A150UPA7-F1
#
_cell.length_a   1.000
_cell.length_b   1.000
_cell.length_c   1.000
_cell.angle_alpha   90.00
_cell.angle_beta   90.00
_cell.angle_gamma   90.00
#
_symmetry.space_group_name_H-M   'P 1'
#
loop_
_entity.id
_entity.type
_entity.pdbx_description
1 polymer ?
#
loop_
_entity_poly.entity_id
_entity_poly.type
_entity_poly.pdbx_seq_one_letter_code
_entity_poly.pdbx_strand_id
1 'polypeptide(L)' 'MTNSQGEEVTTYKGKADILAAHFFPEPKPADLSDLLRARYPDPFPDPKHLPKSMQTHASSDPSQTLYSMPPETTPPEPL' A
#
# COMPACT_ATOMS: atom_id res chain seq x y z
N MET A 1 7.75 -6.78 -43.66
CA MET A 1 8.52 -6.95 -44.91
C MET A 1 9.99 -6.98 -44.53
N THR A 2 10.72 -8.01 -44.93
CA THR A 2 12.14 -8.18 -44.59
C THR A 2 12.98 -8.15 -45.87
N ASN A 3 14.21 -7.63 -45.80
CA ASN A 3 15.12 -7.61 -46.94
C ASN A 3 15.73 -9.01 -47.18
N SER A 4 16.54 -9.16 -48.23
CA SER A 4 17.23 -10.42 -48.55
C SER A 4 18.25 -10.87 -47.50
N GLN A 5 18.58 -10.01 -46.54
CA GLN A 5 19.44 -10.29 -45.40
C GLN A 5 18.64 -10.68 -44.14
N GLY A 6 17.30 -10.69 -44.23
CA GLY A 6 16.40 -11.02 -43.13
C GLY A 6 16.10 -9.87 -42.17
N GLU A 7 16.60 -8.65 -42.44
CA GLU A 7 16.34 -7.49 -41.60
C GLU A 7 14.96 -6.90 -41.88
N GLU A 8 14.25 -6.46 -40.83
CA GLU A 8 12.99 -5.76 -40.99
C GLU A 8 13.17 -4.42 -41.68
N VAL A 9 12.53 -4.26 -42.84
CA VAL A 9 12.46 -2.97 -43.53
C VAL A 9 11.39 -2.14 -42.86
N THR A 10 11.82 -1.29 -41.94
CA THR A 10 10.98 -0.27 -41.29
C THR A 10 11.02 1.02 -42.09
N THR A 11 9.86 1.65 -42.27
CA THR A 11 9.75 2.98 -42.88
C THR A 11 10.35 4.03 -41.94
N TYR A 12 10.68 5.22 -42.46
CA TYR A 12 11.12 6.35 -41.62
C TYR A 12 10.15 6.65 -40.47
N LYS A 13 8.84 6.54 -40.73
CA LYS A 13 7.80 6.63 -39.70
C LYS A 13 7.96 5.53 -38.65
N GLY A 14 8.14 4.27 -39.06
CA GLY A 14 8.36 3.17 -38.13
C GLY A 14 9.60 3.34 -37.25
N LYS A 15 10.69 3.90 -37.79
CA LYS A 15 11.87 4.22 -36.98
C LYS A 15 11.62 5.33 -35.96
N ALA A 16 10.85 6.35 -36.34
CA ALA A 16 10.44 7.41 -35.42
C ALA A 16 9.53 6.88 -34.30
N ASP A 17 8.61 5.97 -34.62
CA ASP A 17 7.70 5.36 -33.64
C ASP A 17 8.48 4.48 -32.63
N ILE A 18 9.48 3.73 -33.09
CA ILE A 18 10.37 2.93 -32.21
C ILE A 18 11.18 3.83 -31.27
N LEU A 19 11.75 4.94 -31.80
CA LEU A 19 12.47 5.91 -30.98
C LEU A 19 11.52 6.60 -29.99
N ALA A 20 10.31 6.97 -30.42
CA ALA A 20 9.32 7.59 -29.57
C ALA A 20 8.92 6.67 -28.40
N ALA A 21 8.75 5.37 -28.62
CA ALA A 21 8.49 4.41 -27.55
C ALA A 21 9.64 4.31 -26.53
N HIS A 22 10.89 4.55 -26.96
CA HIS A 22 12.05 4.55 -26.06
C HIS A 22 12.16 5.83 -25.22
N PHE A 23 11.85 6.99 -25.80
CA PHE A 23 11.94 8.28 -25.10
C PHE A 23 10.66 8.66 -24.34
N PHE A 24 9.52 8.18 -24.80
CA PHE A 24 8.20 8.40 -24.23
C PHE A 24 7.58 7.04 -23.93
N PRO A 25 8.08 6.32 -22.90
CA PRO A 25 7.42 5.11 -22.46
C PRO A 25 5.97 5.44 -22.11
N GLU A 26 5.05 4.55 -22.48
CA GLU A 26 3.65 4.72 -22.09
C GLU A 26 3.56 4.91 -20.57
N PRO A 27 2.81 5.91 -20.10
CA PRO A 27 2.63 6.09 -18.67
C PRO A 27 1.96 4.83 -18.12
N LYS A 28 2.71 4.08 -17.31
CA LYS A 28 2.15 2.95 -16.57
C LYS A 28 0.95 3.49 -15.77
N PRO A 29 -0.23 2.84 -15.81
CA PRO A 29 -1.36 3.28 -15.00
C PRO A 29 -0.86 3.40 -13.56
N ALA A 30 -1.02 4.60 -12.99
CA ALA A 30 -0.65 4.83 -11.61
C ALA A 30 -1.40 3.81 -10.77
N ASP A 31 -0.65 3.01 -10.01
CA ASP A 31 -1.27 2.10 -9.06
C ASP A 31 -1.91 2.93 -7.96
N LEU A 32 -3.21 3.17 -8.10
CA LEU A 32 -3.98 3.96 -7.15
C LEU A 32 -4.07 3.27 -5.79
N SER A 33 -3.69 1.99 -5.68
CA SER A 33 -3.68 1.28 -4.40
C SER A 33 -2.72 1.90 -3.42
N ASP A 34 -1.56 2.41 -3.86
CA ASP A 34 -0.60 3.09 -2.99
C ASP A 34 -1.14 4.44 -2.49
N LEU A 35 -1.85 5.18 -3.35
CA LEU A 35 -2.52 6.43 -2.97
C LEU A 35 -3.69 6.19 -2.01
N LEU A 36 -4.47 5.12 -2.25
CA LEU A 36 -5.57 4.73 -1.37
C LEU A 36 -5.05 4.22 -0.03
N ARG A 37 -3.94 3.46 0.00
CA ARG A 37 -3.28 3.00 1.23
C ARG A 37 -2.69 4.17 2.04
N ALA A 38 -2.19 5.20 1.37
CA ALA A 38 -1.71 6.42 2.04
C ALA A 38 -2.86 7.26 2.63
N ARG A 39 -4.03 7.28 1.97
CA ARG A 39 -5.22 8.02 2.44
C ARG A 39 -6.02 7.24 3.50
N TYR A 40 -6.06 5.92 3.37
CA TYR A 40 -6.77 5.00 4.25
C TYR A 40 -5.80 3.87 4.62
N PRO A 41 -4.97 4.07 5.67
CA PRO A 41 -4.12 3.01 6.16
C PRO A 41 -5.00 1.83 6.62
N ASP A 42 -4.49 0.63 6.40
CA ASP A 42 -5.19 -0.61 6.75
C ASP A 42 -5.52 -0.60 8.25
N PRO A 43 -6.80 -0.76 8.66
CA PRO A 43 -7.16 -0.76 10.08
C PRO A 43 -6.53 -1.92 10.86
N PHE A 44 -6.10 -2.98 10.16
CA PHE A 44 -5.40 -4.12 10.73
C PHE A 44 -4.10 -4.36 9.94
N PRO A 45 -3.04 -3.59 10.20
CA PRO A 45 -1.78 -3.80 9.52
C PRO A 45 -1.25 -5.20 9.80
N ASP A 46 -0.71 -5.84 8.77
CA ASP A 46 -0.13 -7.17 8.85
C ASP A 46 0.84 -7.24 10.04
N PRO A 47 0.77 -8.24 10.95
CA PRO A 47 1.58 -8.26 12.17
C PRO A 47 3.09 -8.18 11.95
N LYS A 48 3.55 -8.51 10.73
CA LYS A 48 4.94 -8.39 10.27
C LYS A 48 5.42 -6.95 10.08
N HIS A 49 4.48 -6.02 9.90
CA HIS A 49 4.73 -4.58 9.72
C HIS A 49 4.41 -3.77 10.97
N LEU A 50 3.88 -4.40 12.02
CA LEU A 50 3.71 -3.74 13.31
C LEU A 50 5.09 -3.47 13.94
N PRO A 51 5.32 -2.26 14.48
CA PRO A 51 6.52 -1.99 15.26
C PRO A 51 6.60 -3.00 16.41
N LYS A 52 7.81 -3.40 16.77
CA LYS A 52 8.06 -4.40 17.83
C LYS A 52 7.38 -4.05 19.16
N SER A 53 7.09 -2.76 19.40
CA SER A 53 6.34 -2.26 20.56
C SER A 53 4.85 -2.60 20.54
N MET A 54 4.26 -2.84 19.36
CA MET A 54 2.86 -3.23 19.16
C MET A 54 2.69 -4.72 18.88
N GLN A 55 3.80 -5.47 18.75
CA GLN A 55 3.77 -6.92 18.90
C GLN A 55 3.55 -7.21 20.39
N THR A 56 2.30 -7.12 20.82
CA THR A 56 1.88 -7.60 22.13
C THR A 56 2.27 -9.07 22.21
N HIS A 57 3.31 -9.36 23.00
CA HIS A 57 3.45 -10.68 23.57
C HIS A 57 2.11 -10.98 24.24
N ALA A 58 1.42 -12.02 23.78
CA ALA A 58 0.30 -12.58 24.51
C ALA A 58 0.84 -13.02 25.87
N SER A 59 0.82 -12.12 26.84
CA SER A 59 1.08 -12.45 28.23
C SER A 59 -0.02 -13.43 28.61
N SER A 60 0.35 -14.70 28.73
CA SER A 60 -0.49 -15.79 29.18
C SER A 60 -0.85 -15.68 30.68
N ASP A 61 -0.93 -14.46 31.21
CA ASP A 61 -1.26 -14.20 32.60
C ASP A 61 -2.68 -13.60 32.70
N PRO A 62 -3.69 -14.40 33.06
CA PRO A 62 -5.06 -13.92 33.24
C PRO A 62 -5.21 -12.92 34.39
N SER A 63 -4.16 -12.70 35.19
CA SER A 63 -4.18 -11.80 36.36
C SER A 63 -4.06 -10.31 36.00
N GLN A 64 -3.65 -9.98 34.76
CA GLN A 64 -3.43 -8.59 34.32
C GLN A 64 -4.73 -7.91 33.81
N THR A 65 -5.81 -8.67 33.62
CA THR A 65 -7.06 -8.15 33.00
C THR A 65 -8.02 -7.47 33.97
N LEU A 66 -7.70 -7.38 35.28
CA LEU A 66 -8.63 -6.88 36.31
C LEU A 66 -8.42 -5.42 36.77
N TYR A 67 -7.49 -4.66 36.17
CA TYR A 67 -7.20 -3.27 36.59
C TYR A 67 -7.47 -2.22 35.50
N SER A 68 -8.59 -2.32 34.77
CA SER A 68 -8.98 -1.26 33.83
C SER A 68 -10.50 -1.05 33.75
N MET A 69 -11.21 -1.20 34.87
CA MET A 69 -12.52 -0.57 35.01
C MET A 69 -12.33 0.79 35.70
N PRO A 70 -12.61 1.92 35.02
CA PRO A 70 -12.75 3.18 35.73
C PRO A 70 -13.96 3.05 36.68
N PRO A 71 -13.89 3.57 37.92
CA PRO A 71 -15.05 3.54 38.81
C PRO A 71 -16.19 4.34 38.18
N GLU A 72 -17.38 3.73 38.10
CA GLU A 72 -18.61 4.42 37.70
C GLU A 72 -18.83 5.65 38.59
N THR A 73 -18.81 6.83 37.98
CA THR A 73 -19.15 8.08 38.66
C THR A 73 -20.68 8.23 38.68
N THR A 74 -21.29 8.02 39.83
CA THR A 74 -22.70 8.31 40.10
C THR A 74 -23.00 9.80 39.85
N PRO A 75 -24.10 10.19 39.17
CA PRO A 75 -24.45 11.60 39.02
C PRO A 75 -24.87 12.21 40.37
N PRO A 76 -24.51 13.46 40.67
CA PRO A 76 -25.00 14.13 41.87
C PRO A 76 -26.49 14.47 41.74
N GLU A 77 -27.26 14.27 42.81
CA GLU A 77 -28.67 14.67 42.89
C GLU A 77 -28.84 16.19 42.72
N PRO A 78 -29.94 16.64 42.06
CA PRO A 78 -30.21 18.06 41.89
C PRO A 78 -30.74 18.69 43.19
N LEU A 79 -30.26 19.90 43.50
CA LEU A 79 -30.78 20.77 44.56
C LEU A 79 -32.11 21.42 44.17
#